data_AF-A0AA41LA39-F1
#
_entry.id   AF-A0AA41LA39-F1
#
_cell.length_a   1.000
_cell.length_b   1.000
_cell.length_c   1.000
_cell.angle_alpha   90.00
_cell.angle_beta   90.00
_cell.angle_gamma   90.00
#
_symmetry.space_group_name_H-M   'P 1'
#
loop_
_entity.id
_entity.type
_entity.pdbx_description
1 polymer ?
#
loop_
_entity_poly.entity_id
_entity_poly.type
_entity_poly.pdbx_seq_one_letter_code
_entity_poly.pdbx_strand_id
1 'polypeptide(L)'
;MMKTLLAAGLLGGCALAPAHAAFNPADTSVQMFRWKWNDIAKECTNWLGPQGFGAVQVSPPQASASLGAWWDVYQPVNFASLKSNMGTEAEFQTMINTCHTAKVRVYADVVVNHLAAGSGTATDGSTWNSTTLAYPFFSSSDFHPACDIAGGDYGSPGNRYNVMFCRLSGLPDLKTDGSYVQGQVKTYLTKLINMGVDGVRFDAAKHMQPSDLQAIMGGVTHTTLAGESLWITQEVIPDSNVVRSDYYNVGMLNEFQYTFAIKAMFRNENGASLSQVRAIMGTPGNWGGTWGFVPSEKATVFVNNWDTERNGSSLVASNYVSGTTNDTQGTKRYDLANIFMLAWPYGSAQLHSGFRFTNFDQAPPSASPFDASGNPLINQQWDFIHRWSDISNMVAFRSATSGQGVDYFTNGTANQIAFGRGAKGFVAINNEYSAWNASLQTLLPSGTYCNVVHGQLNAAGTACTSDSVTVGSNGVTSVSIPANGGATVPAVALHINQKIGGGGGGTCTTVPVTFRVANANTVVGQNVYVVGNRAELGNWVQGASNQLTIEGSGANVPWSRTFQLPPSTAIQYKFMKYGVSTVWESNQSTASGNREATTPACGGSVTLDAGSFKF
;
A
#
# COMPACT_ATOMS: atom_id res chain seq x y z
N MET A 1 15.43 -60.28 -45.26
CA MET A 1 16.57 -59.96 -44.39
C MET A 1 16.87 -58.47 -44.51
N MET A 2 16.51 -57.67 -43.51
CA MET A 2 17.29 -56.51 -43.04
C MET A 2 16.57 -55.97 -41.81
N LYS A 3 17.24 -56.12 -40.66
CA LYS A 3 16.72 -55.77 -39.33
C LYS A 3 16.75 -54.26 -39.16
N THR A 4 15.61 -53.69 -38.78
CA THR A 4 15.42 -52.30 -38.38
C THR A 4 16.17 -52.03 -37.07
N LEU A 5 17.14 -51.12 -37.07
CA LEU A 5 17.71 -50.55 -35.85
C LEU A 5 16.80 -49.43 -35.34
N LEU A 6 16.31 -49.55 -34.10
CA LEU A 6 15.72 -48.45 -33.35
C LEU A 6 16.84 -47.53 -32.84
N ALA A 7 16.77 -46.24 -33.21
CA ALA A 7 17.52 -45.19 -32.54
C ALA A 7 16.68 -44.62 -31.38
N ALA A 8 17.18 -44.79 -30.16
CA ALA A 8 16.60 -44.17 -28.97
C ALA A 8 17.01 -42.68 -28.92
N GLY A 9 16.04 -41.79 -29.09
CA GLY A 9 16.24 -40.35 -28.86
C GLY A 9 16.22 -40.03 -27.37
N LEU A 10 17.33 -39.54 -26.83
CA LEU A 10 17.35 -38.87 -25.53
C LEU A 10 16.59 -37.55 -25.65
N LEU A 11 15.39 -37.50 -25.07
CA LEU A 11 14.70 -36.26 -24.76
C LEU A 11 15.38 -35.63 -23.52
N GLY A 12 16.25 -34.66 -23.76
CA GLY A 12 16.77 -33.79 -22.70
C GLY A 12 15.62 -32.94 -22.15
N GLY A 13 15.13 -33.32 -20.97
CA GLY A 13 14.17 -32.51 -20.22
C GLY A 13 14.83 -31.20 -19.79
N CYS A 14 14.40 -30.09 -20.40
CA CYS A 14 14.66 -28.77 -19.86
C CYS A 14 13.95 -28.70 -18.50
N ALA A 15 14.70 -28.80 -17.41
CA ALA A 15 14.19 -28.52 -16.08
C ALA A 15 13.80 -27.03 -16.03
N LEU A 16 12.52 -26.74 -16.28
CA LEU A 16 11.94 -25.45 -15.92
C LEU A 16 12.20 -25.26 -14.42
N ALA A 17 12.88 -24.17 -14.06
CA ALA A 17 12.98 -23.76 -12.66
C ALA A 17 11.56 -23.79 -12.06
N PRO A 18 11.38 -24.30 -10.82
CA PRO A 18 10.07 -24.31 -10.19
C PRO A 18 9.52 -22.89 -10.21
N ALA A 19 8.34 -22.70 -10.79
CA ALA A 19 7.65 -21.43 -10.73
C ALA A 19 7.49 -21.07 -9.25
N HIS A 20 8.15 -20.00 -8.79
CA HIS A 20 7.93 -19.48 -7.45
C HIS A 20 6.43 -19.25 -7.28
N ALA A 21 5.86 -19.75 -6.18
CA ALA A 21 4.47 -19.47 -5.87
C ALA A 21 4.30 -17.94 -5.81
N ALA A 22 3.31 -17.41 -6.54
CA ALA A 22 3.10 -15.97 -6.58
C ALA A 22 2.87 -15.43 -5.15
N PHE A 23 3.63 -14.40 -4.77
CA PHE A 23 3.46 -13.69 -3.51
C PHE A 23 2.07 -13.04 -3.44
N ASN A 24 1.63 -12.73 -2.23
CA ASN A 24 0.45 -11.90 -1.99
C ASN A 24 0.64 -10.50 -2.63
N PRO A 25 -0.44 -9.76 -2.93
CA PRO A 25 -0.34 -8.40 -3.48
C PRO A 25 0.52 -7.48 -2.60
N ALA A 26 1.48 -6.79 -3.19
CA ALA A 26 2.49 -5.99 -2.46
C ALA A 26 1.93 -4.71 -1.78
N ASP A 27 0.66 -4.37 -2.02
CA ASP A 27 0.08 -3.07 -1.71
C ASP A 27 -0.19 -2.85 -0.20
N THR A 28 -0.09 -3.90 0.61
CA THR A 28 -0.19 -3.84 2.07
C THR A 28 0.94 -4.62 2.73
N SER A 29 1.67 -3.96 3.62
CA SER A 29 2.72 -4.55 4.43
C SER A 29 2.48 -4.30 5.92
N VAL A 30 3.22 -5.00 6.76
CA VAL A 30 3.31 -4.71 8.21
C VAL A 30 4.76 -4.55 8.60
N GLN A 31 5.07 -3.55 9.39
CA GLN A 31 6.33 -3.48 10.11
C GLN A 31 6.21 -4.17 11.47
N MET A 32 7.05 -5.18 11.70
CA MET A 32 7.10 -5.93 12.96
C MET A 32 8.34 -5.47 13.75
N PHE A 33 8.16 -4.38 14.48
CA PHE A 33 9.27 -3.67 15.12
C PHE A 33 9.82 -4.42 16.34
N ARG A 34 11.12 -4.76 16.31
CA ARG A 34 11.87 -5.48 17.36
C ARG A 34 11.43 -6.93 17.64
N TRP A 35 10.59 -7.52 16.81
CA TRP A 35 10.24 -8.94 16.91
C TRP A 35 11.44 -9.82 16.57
N LYS A 36 11.58 -10.98 17.24
CA LYS A 36 12.64 -11.95 16.92
C LYS A 36 12.34 -12.67 15.61
N TRP A 37 13.39 -13.11 14.90
CA TRP A 37 13.27 -13.75 13.58
C TRP A 37 12.33 -14.96 13.58
N ASN A 38 12.44 -15.83 14.60
CA ASN A 38 11.59 -17.01 14.71
C ASN A 38 10.11 -16.66 14.99
N ASP A 39 9.86 -15.56 15.73
CA ASP A 39 8.50 -15.09 16.00
C ASP A 39 7.86 -14.51 14.72
N ILE A 40 8.63 -13.78 13.91
CA ILE A 40 8.17 -13.27 12.60
C ILE A 40 7.90 -14.44 11.63
N ALA A 41 8.79 -15.42 11.56
CA ALA A 41 8.62 -16.60 10.69
C ALA A 41 7.31 -17.34 11.00
N LYS A 42 7.02 -17.51 12.29
CA LYS A 42 5.76 -18.10 12.77
C LYS A 42 4.55 -17.24 12.42
N GLU A 43 4.64 -15.93 12.60
CA GLU A 43 3.56 -14.99 12.28
C GLU A 43 3.27 -14.94 10.77
N CYS A 44 4.30 -15.00 9.92
CA CYS A 44 4.16 -15.11 8.47
C CYS A 44 3.27 -16.29 8.07
N THR A 45 3.56 -17.47 8.61
CA THR A 45 2.84 -18.71 8.27
C THR A 45 1.42 -18.72 8.85
N ASN A 46 1.29 -18.33 10.12
CA ASN A 46 0.04 -18.51 10.86
C ASN A 46 -0.97 -17.38 10.64
N TRP A 47 -0.54 -16.22 10.13
CA TRP A 47 -1.41 -15.06 10.01
C TRP A 47 -1.14 -14.21 8.77
N LEU A 48 0.07 -13.66 8.59
CA LEU A 48 0.29 -12.64 7.55
C LEU A 48 0.00 -13.19 6.15
N GLY A 49 0.54 -14.37 5.85
CA GLY A 49 0.31 -15.07 4.58
C GLY A 49 -1.18 -15.35 4.34
N PRO A 50 -1.85 -16.11 5.23
CA PRO A 50 -3.29 -16.39 5.13
C PRO A 50 -4.18 -15.15 5.04
N GLN A 51 -3.82 -14.06 5.72
CA GLN A 51 -4.58 -12.81 5.72
C GLN A 51 -4.32 -11.91 4.50
N GLY A 52 -3.34 -12.27 3.66
CA GLY A 52 -3.08 -11.58 2.40
C GLY A 52 -2.11 -10.40 2.50
N PHE A 53 -1.31 -10.30 3.57
CA PHE A 53 -0.23 -9.31 3.64
C PHE A 53 0.80 -9.60 2.55
N GLY A 54 1.19 -8.56 1.81
CA GLY A 54 2.17 -8.65 0.73
C GLY A 54 3.61 -8.72 1.21
N ALA A 55 3.90 -8.16 2.39
CA ALA A 55 5.24 -8.10 2.95
C ALA A 55 5.26 -7.88 4.46
N VAL A 56 6.38 -8.26 5.09
CA VAL A 56 6.77 -7.85 6.44
C VAL A 56 8.05 -7.01 6.38
N GLN A 57 8.08 -5.86 7.03
CA GLN A 57 9.30 -5.10 7.28
C GLN A 57 9.87 -5.45 8.66
N VAL A 58 11.15 -5.81 8.70
CA VAL A 58 11.89 -6.12 9.92
C VAL A 58 12.76 -4.96 10.37
N SER A 59 13.08 -4.91 11.68
CA SER A 59 14.11 -4.00 12.23
C SER A 59 15.50 -4.31 11.64
N PRO A 60 16.49 -3.39 11.78
CA PRO A 60 17.79 -3.55 11.13
C PRO A 60 18.49 -4.87 11.51
N PRO A 61 18.88 -5.72 10.54
CA PRO A 61 19.47 -7.02 10.84
C PRO A 61 20.97 -6.93 11.20
N GLN A 62 21.62 -5.78 11.01
CA GLN A 62 23.04 -5.58 11.32
C GLN A 62 23.36 -5.87 12.79
N ALA A 63 24.56 -6.39 13.03
CA ALA A 63 25.11 -6.41 14.37
C ALA A 63 25.27 -4.97 14.90
N SER A 64 24.74 -4.75 16.09
CA SER A 64 24.52 -3.42 16.66
C SER A 64 24.91 -3.37 18.14
N ALA A 65 24.93 -2.17 18.70
CA ALA A 65 25.04 -1.98 20.12
C ALA A 65 23.82 -2.55 20.87
N SER A 66 24.03 -3.05 22.09
CA SER A 66 22.96 -3.49 22.98
C SER A 66 22.95 -2.60 24.21
N LEU A 67 22.20 -1.50 24.14
CA LEU A 67 22.24 -0.40 25.10
C LEU A 67 21.02 -0.36 26.03
N GLY A 68 20.09 -1.31 25.87
CA GLY A 68 18.93 -1.44 26.76
C GLY A 68 17.81 -0.44 26.44
N ALA A 69 17.72 0.00 25.19
CA ALA A 69 16.68 0.91 24.70
C ALA A 69 16.12 0.45 23.35
N TRP A 70 14.93 0.90 22.99
CA TRP A 70 14.30 0.51 21.70
C TRP A 70 15.10 0.96 20.46
N TRP A 71 15.91 2.01 20.59
CA TRP A 71 16.70 2.57 19.49
C TRP A 71 18.08 1.92 19.34
N ASP A 72 18.51 1.05 20.25
CA ASP A 72 19.87 0.51 20.23
C ASP A 72 20.20 -0.31 18.96
N VAL A 73 19.18 -0.95 18.36
CA VAL A 73 19.30 -1.64 17.07
C VAL A 73 19.64 -0.70 15.89
N TYR A 74 19.34 0.59 16.01
CA TYR A 74 19.71 1.61 15.03
C TYR A 74 21.13 2.14 15.22
N GLN A 75 21.93 1.52 16.10
CA GLN A 75 23.34 1.81 16.27
C GLN A 75 24.18 0.64 15.75
N PRO A 76 24.33 0.48 14.42
CA PRO A 76 25.10 -0.61 13.84
C PRO A 76 26.59 -0.48 14.18
N VAL A 77 27.25 -1.63 14.30
CA VAL A 77 28.68 -1.72 14.59
C VAL A 77 29.43 -2.47 13.49
N ASN A 78 28.87 -3.57 12.98
CA ASN A 78 29.52 -4.43 12.01
C ASN A 78 28.60 -4.76 10.83
N PHE A 79 28.95 -4.27 9.64
CA PHE A 79 28.16 -4.46 8.42
C PHE A 79 28.24 -5.90 7.85
N ALA A 80 29.28 -6.65 8.21
CA ALA A 80 29.45 -8.03 7.71
C ALA A 80 28.56 -9.05 8.45
N SER A 81 28.17 -8.73 9.69
CA SER A 81 27.45 -9.64 10.58
C SER A 81 25.97 -9.27 10.68
N LEU A 82 25.08 -10.27 10.55
CA LEU A 82 23.65 -10.12 10.76
C LEU A 82 23.17 -10.71 12.10
N LYS A 83 24.08 -10.92 13.05
CA LYS A 83 23.73 -11.35 14.40
C LYS A 83 23.27 -10.13 15.19
N SER A 84 21.97 -9.97 15.36
CA SER A 84 21.32 -8.83 16.01
C SER A 84 20.62 -9.24 17.31
N ASN A 85 19.99 -8.28 17.98
CA ASN A 85 19.13 -8.53 19.14
C ASN A 85 17.87 -9.38 18.80
N MET A 86 17.54 -9.52 17.51
CA MET A 86 16.38 -10.29 17.04
C MET A 86 16.73 -11.75 16.71
N GLY A 87 18.02 -12.08 16.61
CA GLY A 87 18.48 -13.43 16.33
C GLY A 87 19.76 -13.49 15.50
N THR A 88 20.15 -14.71 15.16
CA THR A 88 21.31 -15.03 14.32
C THR A 88 21.02 -14.86 12.82
N GLU A 89 22.09 -14.81 12.02
CA GLU A 89 21.98 -14.79 10.55
C GLU A 89 21.25 -16.02 9.99
N ALA A 90 21.45 -17.20 10.59
CA ALA A 90 20.76 -18.43 10.19
C ALA A 90 19.25 -18.38 10.48
N GLU A 91 18.86 -17.81 11.62
CA GLU A 91 17.44 -17.57 11.95
C GLU A 91 16.83 -16.52 11.02
N PHE A 92 17.58 -15.48 10.64
CA PHE A 92 17.14 -14.50 9.66
C PHE A 92 16.89 -15.13 8.29
N GLN A 93 17.82 -15.96 7.79
CA GLN A 93 17.63 -16.73 6.54
C GLN A 93 16.40 -17.66 6.62
N THR A 94 16.21 -18.32 7.77
CA THR A 94 15.07 -19.20 7.99
C THR A 94 13.75 -18.43 7.97
N MET A 95 13.72 -17.23 8.56
CA MET A 95 12.56 -16.34 8.54
C MET A 95 12.23 -15.89 7.12
N ILE A 96 13.22 -15.48 6.32
CA ILE A 96 13.02 -15.14 4.90
C ILE A 96 12.36 -16.29 4.15
N ASN A 97 12.95 -17.49 4.21
CA ASN A 97 12.44 -18.67 3.50
C ASN A 97 11.01 -19.04 3.93
N THR A 98 10.72 -18.89 5.23
CA THR A 98 9.40 -19.22 5.80
C THR A 98 8.35 -18.19 5.39
N CYS A 99 8.67 -16.89 5.45
CA CYS A 99 7.78 -15.84 4.97
C CYS A 99 7.51 -15.98 3.47
N HIS A 100 8.52 -16.30 2.67
CA HIS A 100 8.34 -16.56 1.24
C HIS A 100 7.43 -17.75 0.96
N THR A 101 7.58 -18.85 1.71
CA THR A 101 6.68 -20.01 1.63
C THR A 101 5.24 -19.64 1.99
N ALA A 102 5.06 -18.71 2.93
CA ALA A 102 3.77 -18.12 3.29
C ALA A 102 3.29 -17.02 2.32
N LYS A 103 3.98 -16.81 1.19
CA LYS A 103 3.70 -15.79 0.16
C LYS A 103 3.88 -14.34 0.62
N VAL A 104 4.69 -14.11 1.65
CA VAL A 104 4.97 -12.80 2.23
C VAL A 104 6.42 -12.40 1.91
N ARG A 105 6.60 -11.24 1.28
CA ARG A 105 7.94 -10.66 1.05
C ARG A 105 8.60 -10.22 2.35
N VAL A 106 9.91 -10.12 2.37
CA VAL A 106 10.67 -9.59 3.51
C VAL A 106 11.38 -8.30 3.11
N TYR A 107 11.05 -7.21 3.80
CA TYR A 107 11.76 -5.94 3.69
C TYR A 107 12.65 -5.74 4.92
N ALA A 108 13.87 -5.25 4.72
CA ALA A 108 14.80 -4.95 5.80
C ALA A 108 14.93 -3.44 6.00
N ASP A 109 14.76 -2.98 7.25
CA ASP A 109 15.29 -1.67 7.63
C ASP A 109 16.83 -1.71 7.58
N VAL A 110 17.47 -0.65 7.10
CA VAL A 110 18.93 -0.59 6.92
C VAL A 110 19.47 0.73 7.43
N VAL A 111 20.50 0.66 8.27
CA VAL A 111 21.18 1.84 8.81
C VAL A 111 22.55 1.96 8.17
N VAL A 112 22.70 2.99 7.34
CA VAL A 112 23.91 3.23 6.54
C VAL A 112 24.43 4.66 6.64
N ASN A 113 23.72 5.53 7.37
CA ASN A 113 24.13 6.91 7.63
C ASN A 113 25.26 7.00 8.66
N HIS A 114 25.19 6.20 9.73
CA HIS A 114 26.04 6.34 10.91
C HIS A 114 26.35 4.99 11.53
N LEU A 115 27.30 4.97 12.47
CA LEU A 115 27.58 3.82 13.35
C LEU A 115 27.30 4.15 14.84
N ALA A 116 27.41 3.15 15.70
CA ALA A 116 27.15 3.27 17.13
C ALA A 116 28.02 4.31 17.84
N ALA A 117 27.43 5.15 18.69
CA ALA A 117 28.17 6.05 19.57
C ALA A 117 28.73 5.30 20.80
N GLY A 118 29.55 5.99 21.60
CA GLY A 118 30.20 5.43 22.79
C GLY A 118 31.26 4.37 22.44
N SER A 119 31.43 3.38 23.31
CA SER A 119 32.32 2.24 23.11
C SER A 119 31.75 1.00 23.79
N GLY A 120 31.97 -0.18 23.24
CA GLY A 120 31.44 -1.41 23.80
C GLY A 120 31.68 -2.65 22.95
N THR A 121 30.89 -3.68 23.23
CA THR A 121 30.88 -4.96 22.52
C THR A 121 29.50 -5.22 21.92
N ALA A 122 29.45 -5.51 20.61
CA ALA A 122 28.22 -5.61 19.84
C ALA A 122 27.59 -6.99 20.01
N THR A 123 26.38 -7.15 19.46
CA THR A 123 25.63 -8.42 19.48
C THR A 123 26.40 -9.61 18.88
N ASP A 124 27.34 -9.35 17.98
CA ASP A 124 28.21 -10.36 17.37
C ASP A 124 29.55 -10.57 18.11
N GLY A 125 29.82 -9.80 19.15
CA GLY A 125 31.09 -9.84 19.91
C GLY A 125 32.18 -8.91 19.37
N SER A 126 31.94 -8.20 18.26
CA SER A 126 32.87 -7.16 17.79
C SER A 126 32.91 -5.97 18.73
N THR A 127 34.05 -5.28 18.81
CA THR A 127 34.19 -4.09 19.66
C THR A 127 34.15 -2.81 18.83
N TRP A 128 33.72 -1.71 19.43
CA TRP A 128 33.78 -0.39 18.82
C TRP A 128 34.20 0.69 19.81
N ASN A 129 34.73 1.78 19.28
CA ASN A 129 35.00 3.01 20.02
C ASN A 129 34.84 4.23 19.12
N SER A 130 33.77 5.00 19.34
CA SER A 130 33.43 6.21 18.59
C SER A 130 34.40 7.38 18.80
N THR A 131 35.10 7.44 19.94
CA THR A 131 36.12 8.47 20.20
C THR A 131 37.33 8.28 19.28
N THR A 132 37.74 7.03 19.08
CA THR A 132 38.85 6.69 18.18
C THR A 132 38.38 6.38 16.75
N LEU A 133 37.08 6.39 16.49
CA LEU A 133 36.45 5.96 15.23
C LEU A 133 36.92 4.56 14.78
N ALA A 134 37.02 3.65 15.75
CA ALA A 134 37.44 2.27 15.52
C ALA A 134 36.21 1.37 15.48
N TYR A 135 35.93 0.82 14.30
CA TYR A 135 34.84 -0.13 14.05
C TYR A 135 35.34 -1.26 13.15
N PRO A 136 34.67 -2.42 13.14
CA PRO A 136 34.88 -3.41 12.10
C PRO A 136 34.74 -2.78 10.71
N PHE A 137 35.78 -2.90 9.89
CA PHE A 137 35.84 -2.41 8.51
C PHE A 137 35.79 -0.89 8.32
N PHE A 138 35.74 -0.07 9.36
CA PHE A 138 35.78 1.39 9.23
C PHE A 138 36.83 2.02 10.14
N SER A 139 37.45 3.07 9.61
CA SER A 139 38.49 3.88 10.25
C SER A 139 38.06 5.33 10.31
N SER A 140 38.82 6.18 11.00
CA SER A 140 38.56 7.63 11.06
C SER A 140 38.47 8.31 9.68
N SER A 141 39.07 7.74 8.63
CA SER A 141 39.01 8.28 7.26
C SER A 141 37.66 8.06 6.57
N ASP A 142 36.83 7.18 7.13
CA ASP A 142 35.54 6.76 6.57
C ASP A 142 34.36 7.52 7.20
N PHE A 143 34.64 8.52 8.03
CA PHE A 143 33.64 9.39 8.67
C PHE A 143 33.82 10.83 8.23
N HIS A 144 32.73 11.58 8.21
CA HIS A 144 32.82 13.04 8.10
C HIS A 144 33.53 13.63 9.33
N PRO A 145 34.18 14.81 9.17
CA PRO A 145 34.74 15.54 10.30
C PRO A 145 33.70 15.73 11.41
N ALA A 146 34.15 15.68 12.67
CA ALA A 146 33.24 15.77 13.80
C ALA A 146 32.55 17.14 13.88
N CYS A 147 31.24 17.13 13.70
CA CYS A 147 30.29 18.19 14.05
C CYS A 147 28.96 17.52 14.44
N ASP A 148 28.10 18.23 15.16
CA ASP A 148 26.79 17.71 15.58
C ASP A 148 25.67 18.53 14.93
N ILE A 149 24.58 17.86 14.56
CA ILE A 149 23.37 18.54 14.07
C ILE A 149 22.71 19.26 15.24
N ALA A 150 22.49 20.57 15.08
CA ALA A 150 21.73 21.39 16.02
C ALA A 150 20.26 21.52 15.60
N GLY A 151 19.38 21.84 16.56
CA GLY A 151 17.96 22.05 16.27
C GLY A 151 17.70 23.16 15.23
N GLY A 152 18.56 24.18 15.19
CA GLY A 152 18.49 25.28 14.21
C GLY A 152 18.94 24.90 12.79
N ASP A 153 19.48 23.71 12.57
CA ASP A 153 19.83 23.23 11.23
C ASP A 153 18.59 22.73 10.46
N TYR A 154 17.52 22.39 11.17
CA TYR A 154 16.22 22.03 10.58
C TYR A 154 15.36 23.27 10.33
N GLY A 155 14.36 23.17 9.46
CA GLY A 155 13.43 24.27 9.23
C GLY A 155 13.90 25.28 8.18
N SER A 156 13.33 26.49 8.23
CA SER A 156 13.70 27.59 7.33
C SER A 156 13.90 28.89 8.13
N PRO A 157 15.06 29.57 8.01
CA PRO A 157 16.26 29.16 7.27
C PRO A 157 17.04 28.10 8.06
N GLY A 158 17.02 26.84 7.61
CA GLY A 158 17.83 25.77 8.16
C GLY A 158 19.21 25.69 7.50
N ASN A 159 20.04 24.75 7.95
CA ASN A 159 21.34 24.44 7.37
C ASN A 159 21.34 23.01 6.82
N ARG A 160 20.95 22.87 5.54
CA ARG A 160 20.87 21.55 4.90
C ARG A 160 22.19 20.79 4.93
N TYR A 161 23.29 21.52 4.82
CA TYR A 161 24.64 20.96 4.81
C TYR A 161 24.91 20.26 6.15
N ASN A 162 24.70 20.93 7.29
CA ASN A 162 24.87 20.29 8.60
C ASN A 162 23.99 19.05 8.73
N VAL A 163 22.73 19.10 8.27
CA VAL A 163 21.82 17.94 8.33
C VAL A 163 22.35 16.72 7.56
N MET A 164 23.16 16.90 6.50
CA MET A 164 23.69 15.82 5.65
C MET A 164 25.13 15.39 5.96
N PHE A 165 25.87 16.18 6.74
CA PHE A 165 27.32 16.00 6.93
C PHE A 165 27.78 16.05 8.40
N CYS A 166 26.85 16.27 9.33
CA CYS A 166 27.12 16.27 10.77
C CYS A 166 26.40 15.11 11.46
N ARG A 167 26.87 14.78 12.66
CA ARG A 167 26.39 13.67 13.47
C ARG A 167 24.95 13.90 13.93
N LEU A 168 24.08 12.99 13.54
CA LEU A 168 22.74 12.87 14.09
C LEU A 168 22.85 12.37 15.54
N SER A 169 22.46 13.19 16.52
CA SER A 169 22.47 12.82 17.95
C SER A 169 23.83 12.31 18.46
N GLY A 170 24.94 12.82 17.90
CA GLY A 170 26.30 12.43 18.27
C GLY A 170 26.76 11.07 17.67
N LEU A 171 25.95 10.43 16.83
CA LEU A 171 26.29 9.18 16.14
C LEU A 171 27.34 9.46 15.06
N PRO A 172 28.50 8.75 15.05
CA PRO A 172 29.53 8.97 14.05
C PRO A 172 29.01 8.82 12.62
N ASP A 173 29.06 9.92 11.89
CA ASP A 173 28.47 10.09 10.57
C ASP A 173 29.39 9.52 9.49
N LEU A 174 28.90 8.52 8.75
CA LEU A 174 29.65 7.85 7.70
C LEU A 174 29.80 8.78 6.51
N LYS A 175 31.00 8.77 5.93
CA LYS A 175 31.34 9.51 4.73
C LYS A 175 30.72 8.87 3.49
N THR A 176 29.40 9.01 3.31
CA THR A 176 28.63 8.31 2.26
C THR A 176 28.93 8.79 0.84
N ASP A 177 29.57 9.94 0.67
CA ASP A 177 30.18 10.41 -0.59
C ASP A 177 31.51 9.71 -0.92
N GLY A 178 32.11 9.00 0.04
CA GLY A 178 33.37 8.26 -0.12
C GLY A 178 33.21 6.88 -0.75
N SER A 179 34.05 6.56 -1.74
CA SER A 179 33.95 5.30 -2.49
C SER A 179 34.10 4.04 -1.64
N TYR A 180 34.91 4.08 -0.57
CA TYR A 180 35.09 2.94 0.32
C TYR A 180 33.81 2.66 1.12
N VAL A 181 33.21 3.69 1.74
CA VAL A 181 31.94 3.58 2.46
C VAL A 181 30.83 3.10 1.54
N GLN A 182 30.71 3.67 0.33
CA GLN A 182 29.74 3.18 -0.67
C GLN A 182 29.96 1.70 -1.02
N GLY A 183 31.21 1.25 -1.12
CA GLY A 183 31.54 -0.16 -1.36
C GLY A 183 31.12 -1.08 -0.21
N GLN A 184 31.32 -0.68 1.04
CA GLN A 184 30.87 -1.44 2.22
C GLN A 184 29.34 -1.53 2.28
N VAL A 185 28.65 -0.40 2.04
CA VAL A 185 27.18 -0.37 2.00
C VAL A 185 26.64 -1.26 0.88
N LYS A 186 27.20 -1.16 -0.34
CA LYS A 186 26.83 -2.04 -1.46
C LYS A 186 26.99 -3.51 -1.10
N THR A 187 28.12 -3.88 -0.50
CA THR A 187 28.39 -5.26 -0.07
C THR A 187 27.32 -5.77 0.90
N TYR A 188 26.96 -4.93 1.89
CA TYR A 188 25.92 -5.25 2.85
C TYR A 188 24.53 -5.41 2.19
N LEU A 189 24.12 -4.46 1.34
CA LEU A 189 22.82 -4.54 0.64
C LEU A 189 22.77 -5.74 -0.32
N THR A 190 23.84 -6.01 -1.06
CA THR A 190 23.94 -7.18 -1.94
C THR A 190 23.86 -8.49 -1.14
N LYS A 191 24.46 -8.56 0.06
CA LYS A 191 24.30 -9.72 0.95
C LYS A 191 22.83 -9.95 1.30
N LEU A 192 22.10 -8.91 1.71
CA LEU A 192 20.67 -9.03 2.05
C LEU A 192 19.84 -9.52 0.84
N ILE A 193 20.05 -8.93 -0.33
CA ILE A 193 19.31 -9.31 -1.55
C ILE A 193 19.61 -10.77 -1.93
N ASN A 194 20.88 -11.20 -1.84
CA ASN A 194 21.29 -12.58 -2.12
C ASN A 194 20.73 -13.59 -1.10
N MET A 195 20.39 -13.15 0.11
CA MET A 195 19.68 -13.97 1.10
C MET A 195 18.18 -14.08 0.82
N GLY A 196 17.63 -13.25 -0.08
CA GLY A 196 16.20 -13.23 -0.43
C GLY A 196 15.42 -12.06 0.18
N VAL A 197 16.08 -11.02 0.69
CA VAL A 197 15.36 -9.78 1.04
C VAL A 197 14.80 -9.14 -0.23
N ASP A 198 13.51 -8.79 -0.20
CA ASP A 198 12.74 -8.28 -1.34
C ASP A 198 12.65 -6.75 -1.37
N GLY A 199 13.19 -6.09 -0.35
CA GLY A 199 13.21 -4.65 -0.29
C GLY A 199 13.95 -4.07 0.91
N VAL A 200 14.26 -2.78 0.84
CA VAL A 200 14.99 -2.07 1.89
C VAL A 200 14.32 -0.75 2.25
N ARG A 201 14.29 -0.44 3.56
CA ARG A 201 13.93 0.88 4.09
C ARG A 201 15.19 1.55 4.61
N PHE A 202 15.57 2.67 3.99
CA PHE A 202 16.72 3.45 4.45
C PHE A 202 16.35 4.31 5.65
N ASP A 203 16.96 3.98 6.79
CA ASP A 203 16.96 4.82 7.98
C ASP A 203 17.70 6.13 7.75
N ALA A 204 17.21 7.21 8.38
CA ALA A 204 17.86 8.51 8.38
C ALA A 204 18.24 9.00 6.97
N ALA A 205 17.48 8.66 5.92
CA ALA A 205 17.84 9.00 4.53
C ALA A 205 17.95 10.51 4.28
N LYS A 206 17.18 11.31 5.03
CA LYS A 206 17.32 12.77 5.10
C LYS A 206 18.74 13.23 5.46
N HIS A 207 19.48 12.44 6.21
CA HIS A 207 20.82 12.76 6.71
C HIS A 207 21.95 12.35 5.75
N MET A 208 21.61 11.79 4.59
CA MET A 208 22.54 11.53 3.51
C MET A 208 22.18 12.37 2.29
N GLN A 209 23.17 12.67 1.44
CA GLN A 209 22.86 13.31 0.16
C GLN A 209 22.08 12.35 -0.74
N PRO A 210 21.06 12.84 -1.48
CA PRO A 210 20.35 12.01 -2.45
C PRO A 210 21.26 11.37 -3.49
N SER A 211 22.32 12.07 -3.92
CA SER A 211 23.32 11.56 -4.88
C SER A 211 24.08 10.36 -4.36
N ASP A 212 24.35 10.31 -3.06
CA ASP A 212 25.16 9.27 -2.44
C ASP A 212 24.35 7.98 -2.35
N LEU A 213 23.07 8.09 -1.96
CA LEU A 213 22.11 6.98 -2.02
C LEU A 213 21.90 6.48 -3.45
N GLN A 214 21.83 7.36 -4.45
CA GLN A 214 21.76 6.98 -5.87
C GLN A 214 23.02 6.23 -6.31
N ALA A 215 24.22 6.69 -5.92
CA ALA A 215 25.49 6.04 -6.24
C ALA A 215 25.64 4.67 -5.56
N ILE A 216 25.11 4.51 -4.34
CA ILE A 216 25.02 3.24 -3.61
C ILE A 216 24.08 2.29 -4.38
N MET A 217 22.85 2.72 -4.64
CA MET A 217 21.85 1.86 -5.26
C MET A 217 22.16 1.51 -6.72
N GLY A 218 22.80 2.41 -7.48
CA GLY A 218 23.28 2.10 -8.83
C GLY A 218 24.31 0.96 -8.89
N GLY A 219 24.87 0.55 -7.76
CA GLY A 219 25.77 -0.59 -7.63
C GLY A 219 25.13 -1.88 -7.10
N VAL A 220 23.81 -1.93 -6.88
CA VAL A 220 23.11 -3.13 -6.39
C VAL A 220 22.03 -3.59 -7.37
N THR A 221 21.69 -4.87 -7.32
CA THR A 221 20.62 -5.44 -8.16
C THR A 221 19.26 -4.89 -7.74
N HIS A 222 18.47 -4.42 -8.70
CA HIS A 222 17.10 -3.90 -8.47
C HIS A 222 16.00 -4.95 -8.69
N THR A 223 16.37 -6.22 -8.73
CA THR A 223 15.48 -7.36 -8.95
C THR A 223 15.67 -8.37 -7.84
N THR A 224 14.58 -8.83 -7.23
CA THR A 224 14.59 -9.84 -6.18
C THR A 224 14.92 -11.23 -6.75
N LEU A 225 15.23 -12.20 -5.88
CA LEU A 225 15.44 -13.59 -6.32
C LEU A 225 14.17 -14.22 -6.94
N ALA A 226 13.00 -13.68 -6.63
CA ALA A 226 11.73 -14.05 -7.23
C ALA A 226 11.45 -13.37 -8.59
N GLY A 227 12.35 -12.47 -9.05
CA GLY A 227 12.22 -11.79 -10.33
C GLY A 227 11.34 -10.53 -10.29
N GLU A 228 10.98 -10.03 -9.11
CA GLU A 228 10.20 -8.79 -8.94
C GLU A 228 11.13 -7.58 -8.78
N SER A 229 10.60 -6.37 -9.00
CA SER A 229 11.35 -5.15 -8.66
C SER A 229 11.61 -5.06 -7.15
N LEU A 230 12.84 -4.73 -6.77
CA LEU A 230 13.20 -4.50 -5.38
C LEU A 230 12.39 -3.33 -4.81
N TRP A 231 11.71 -3.54 -3.68
CA TRP A 231 11.01 -2.46 -3.00
C TRP A 231 12.00 -1.58 -2.25
N ILE A 232 11.94 -0.26 -2.42
CA ILE A 232 12.84 0.68 -1.77
C ILE A 232 12.01 1.81 -1.19
N THR A 233 12.15 2.07 0.11
CA THR A 233 11.60 3.26 0.75
C THR A 233 12.65 3.96 1.61
N GLN A 234 12.43 5.23 1.92
CA GLN A 234 13.42 6.10 2.56
C GLN A 234 12.75 6.98 3.60
N GLU A 235 13.40 7.10 4.77
CA GLU A 235 13.00 8.06 5.78
C GLU A 235 13.47 9.47 5.45
N VAL A 236 12.57 10.25 4.87
CA VAL A 236 12.83 11.65 4.52
C VAL A 236 11.74 12.53 5.16
N ILE A 237 11.94 12.87 6.44
CA ILE A 237 10.99 13.67 7.23
C ILE A 237 10.96 15.13 6.71
N PRO A 238 9.78 15.67 6.34
CA PRO A 238 9.65 17.03 5.83
C PRO A 238 9.98 18.08 6.91
N ASP A 239 10.70 19.15 6.55
CA ASP A 239 11.02 20.26 7.46
C ASP A 239 11.28 21.60 6.75
N SER A 240 10.67 21.86 5.58
CA SER A 240 10.89 23.05 4.72
C SER A 240 12.30 23.27 4.14
N ASN A 241 13.33 22.62 4.69
CA ASN A 241 14.70 22.63 4.18
C ASN A 241 14.96 21.50 3.17
N VAL A 242 14.21 20.40 3.29
CA VAL A 242 14.38 19.22 2.45
C VAL A 242 13.54 19.30 1.18
N VAL A 243 14.20 19.15 0.03
CA VAL A 243 13.57 18.92 -1.27
C VAL A 243 13.32 17.42 -1.46
N ARG A 244 12.12 16.96 -1.12
CA ARG A 244 11.78 15.52 -1.10
C ARG A 244 11.84 14.85 -2.48
N SER A 245 11.64 15.60 -3.56
CA SER A 245 11.69 15.09 -4.93
C SER A 245 13.08 14.59 -5.35
N ASP A 246 14.15 15.06 -4.70
CA ASP A 246 15.52 14.65 -5.02
C ASP A 246 15.79 13.17 -4.70
N TYR A 247 14.95 12.58 -3.84
CA TYR A 247 15.05 11.19 -3.41
C TYR A 247 14.22 10.21 -4.27
N TYR A 248 13.41 10.70 -5.21
CA TYR A 248 12.49 9.84 -6.00
C TYR A 248 13.19 8.88 -6.95
N ASN A 249 14.44 9.17 -7.32
CA ASN A 249 15.26 8.30 -8.17
C ASN A 249 15.83 7.09 -7.40
N VAL A 250 15.86 7.16 -6.08
CA VAL A 250 16.29 6.03 -5.23
C VAL A 250 15.11 5.09 -4.96
N GLY A 251 13.94 5.64 -4.63
CA GLY A 251 12.76 4.83 -4.31
C GLY A 251 11.58 5.66 -3.81
N MET A 252 10.70 4.99 -3.07
CA MET A 252 9.59 5.61 -2.34
C MET A 252 10.11 6.37 -1.11
N LEU A 253 9.23 7.15 -0.49
CA LEU A 253 9.45 7.81 0.78
C LEU A 253 8.47 7.27 1.83
N ASN A 254 8.93 7.12 3.06
CA ASN A 254 8.04 7.12 4.22
C ASN A 254 7.32 8.49 4.25
N GLU A 255 6.01 8.49 3.99
CA GLU A 255 5.22 9.70 3.82
C GLU A 255 4.71 10.24 5.16
N PHE A 256 5.58 10.95 5.89
CA PHE A 256 5.24 11.52 7.19
C PHE A 256 4.11 12.58 7.14
N GLN A 257 3.88 13.27 6.00
CA GLN A 257 2.73 14.17 5.90
C GLN A 257 1.42 13.40 6.04
N TYR A 258 1.36 12.14 5.60
CA TYR A 258 0.21 11.28 5.82
C TYR A 258 -0.02 11.09 7.32
N THR A 259 1.00 10.67 8.07
CA THR A 259 0.93 10.48 9.52
C THR A 259 0.44 11.73 10.25
N PHE A 260 0.99 12.90 9.89
CA PHE A 260 0.62 14.19 10.51
C PHE A 260 -0.81 14.60 10.15
N ALA A 261 -1.21 14.43 8.88
CA ALA A 261 -2.55 14.80 8.41
C ALA A 261 -3.63 13.92 9.02
N ILE A 262 -3.39 12.61 9.09
CA ILE A 262 -4.30 11.65 9.73
C ILE A 262 -4.47 12.00 11.20
N LYS A 263 -3.38 12.24 11.94
CA LYS A 263 -3.48 12.70 13.33
C LYS A 263 -4.32 13.98 13.42
N ALA A 264 -4.00 15.00 12.63
CA ALA A 264 -4.69 16.28 12.69
C ALA A 264 -6.19 16.16 12.36
N MET A 265 -6.55 15.44 11.30
CA MET A 265 -7.96 15.28 10.90
C MET A 265 -8.78 14.42 11.87
N PHE A 266 -8.21 13.36 12.44
CA PHE A 266 -8.92 12.48 13.37
C PHE A 266 -9.04 13.05 14.79
N ARG A 267 -8.07 13.89 15.21
CA ARG A 267 -8.11 14.61 16.51
C ARG A 267 -8.69 16.01 16.41
N ASN A 268 -9.01 16.48 15.22
CA ASN A 268 -9.49 17.83 14.93
C ASN A 268 -8.49 18.93 15.32
N GLU A 269 -7.19 18.65 15.18
CA GLU A 269 -6.12 19.60 15.53
C GLU A 269 -6.06 20.73 14.49
N ASN A 270 -5.87 21.96 14.96
CA ASN A 270 -5.70 23.16 14.13
C ASN A 270 -6.84 23.38 13.09
N GLY A 271 -8.05 22.91 13.40
CA GLY A 271 -9.21 23.05 12.52
C GLY A 271 -9.25 22.06 11.36
N ALA A 272 -8.33 21.08 11.31
CA ALA A 272 -8.40 19.98 10.37
C ALA A 272 -9.56 19.02 10.71
N SER A 273 -10.20 18.41 9.72
CA SER A 273 -11.23 17.39 9.96
C SER A 273 -11.31 16.40 8.79
N LEU A 274 -11.94 15.24 9.02
CA LEU A 274 -12.03 14.17 8.00
C LEU A 274 -12.70 14.64 6.71
N SER A 275 -13.70 15.52 6.78
CA SER A 275 -14.38 16.08 5.60
C SER A 275 -13.46 16.85 4.66
N GLN A 276 -12.29 17.29 5.14
CA GLN A 276 -11.29 18.05 4.39
C GLN A 276 -10.22 17.16 3.74
N VAL A 277 -10.32 15.84 3.86
CA VAL A 277 -9.31 14.90 3.36
C VAL A 277 -8.91 15.15 1.90
N ARG A 278 -9.87 15.43 1.01
CA ARG A 278 -9.60 15.73 -0.41
C ARG A 278 -8.90 17.06 -0.64
N ALA A 279 -9.08 18.03 0.26
CA ALA A 279 -8.38 19.31 0.20
C ALA A 279 -6.96 19.18 0.75
N ILE A 280 -6.80 18.49 1.88
CA ILE A 280 -5.51 18.33 2.57
C ILE A 280 -4.56 17.42 1.77
N MET A 281 -5.03 16.25 1.35
CA MET A 281 -4.20 15.24 0.71
C MET A 281 -4.23 15.30 -0.82
N GLY A 282 -5.26 15.91 -1.39
CA GLY A 282 -5.60 15.82 -2.81
C GLY A 282 -6.58 14.68 -3.11
N THR A 283 -6.77 14.38 -4.38
CA THR A 283 -7.70 13.35 -4.86
C THR A 283 -6.96 12.29 -5.67
N PRO A 284 -7.53 11.08 -5.84
CA PRO A 284 -6.94 10.06 -6.70
C PRO A 284 -6.57 10.59 -8.09
N GLY A 285 -5.28 10.49 -8.44
CA GLY A 285 -4.72 11.01 -9.69
C GLY A 285 -4.32 12.50 -9.67
N ASN A 286 -4.57 13.21 -8.58
CA ASN A 286 -4.19 14.61 -8.37
C ASN A 286 -3.81 14.84 -6.90
N TRP A 287 -2.61 14.35 -6.55
CA TRP A 287 -2.04 14.43 -5.21
C TRP A 287 -1.25 15.73 -5.01
N GLY A 288 -0.94 16.04 -3.75
CA GLY A 288 -0.38 17.32 -3.33
C GLY A 288 -1.26 17.91 -2.25
N GLY A 289 -2.48 18.30 -2.63
CA GLY A 289 -3.40 18.97 -1.71
C GLY A 289 -2.77 20.22 -1.08
N THR A 290 -3.35 20.71 0.01
CA THR A 290 -2.81 21.88 0.72
C THR A 290 -1.56 21.57 1.53
N TRP A 291 -1.23 20.29 1.76
CA TRP A 291 -0.10 19.86 2.60
C TRP A 291 1.10 19.31 1.81
N GLY A 292 1.06 19.37 0.47
CA GLY A 292 2.19 19.00 -0.38
C GLY A 292 2.52 17.50 -0.36
N PHE A 293 1.50 16.65 -0.38
CA PHE A 293 1.64 15.20 -0.50
C PHE A 293 2.39 14.81 -1.78
N VAL A 294 3.29 13.83 -1.68
CA VAL A 294 4.05 13.33 -2.84
C VAL A 294 3.16 12.52 -3.78
N PRO A 295 3.59 12.22 -5.02
CA PRO A 295 2.87 11.29 -5.88
C PRO A 295 2.65 9.93 -5.19
N SER A 296 1.49 9.32 -5.38
CA SER A 296 1.09 8.10 -4.68
C SER A 296 2.08 6.95 -4.87
N GLU A 297 2.61 6.77 -6.07
CA GLU A 297 3.62 5.77 -6.41
C GLU A 297 4.98 6.01 -5.74
N LYS A 298 5.17 7.16 -5.09
CA LYS A 298 6.36 7.52 -4.31
C LYS A 298 6.11 7.49 -2.80
N ALA A 299 4.93 7.06 -2.34
CA ALA A 299 4.55 7.12 -0.92
C ALA A 299 4.41 5.73 -0.29
N THR A 300 5.10 5.48 0.82
CA THR A 300 4.77 4.44 1.80
C THR A 300 4.08 5.12 2.98
N VAL A 301 2.82 4.77 3.24
CA VAL A 301 1.98 5.44 4.25
C VAL A 301 1.76 4.58 5.48
N PHE A 302 1.72 5.21 6.64
CA PHE A 302 1.54 4.57 7.95
C PHE A 302 0.83 5.53 8.90
N VAL A 303 -0.03 5.00 9.78
CA VAL A 303 -0.72 5.80 10.81
C VAL A 303 0.24 6.24 11.91
N ASN A 304 1.18 5.37 12.27
CA ASN A 304 2.29 5.62 13.19
C ASN A 304 3.45 4.68 12.85
N ASN A 305 4.61 4.97 13.42
CA ASN A 305 5.74 4.05 13.50
C ASN A 305 6.34 4.12 14.91
N TRP A 306 7.47 3.45 15.11
CA TRP A 306 8.15 3.36 16.41
C TRP A 306 8.66 4.71 16.95
N ASP A 307 8.90 5.70 16.09
CA ASP A 307 9.31 7.05 16.49
C ASP A 307 8.11 7.95 16.80
N THR A 308 7.14 8.00 15.88
CA THR A 308 6.03 8.95 15.96
C THR A 308 5.09 8.63 17.11
N GLU A 309 4.95 7.34 17.47
CA GLU A 309 4.16 6.93 18.63
C GLU A 309 4.81 7.32 19.97
N ARG A 310 6.11 7.61 19.97
CA ARG A 310 6.89 8.02 21.16
C ARG A 310 7.01 9.52 21.29
N ASN A 311 7.12 10.24 20.17
CA ASN A 311 7.33 11.68 20.16
C ASN A 311 6.01 12.49 20.02
N GLY A 312 4.86 11.81 19.92
CA GLY A 312 3.54 12.44 19.86
C GLY A 312 3.14 13.00 18.49
N SER A 313 3.88 12.69 17.43
CA SER A 313 3.61 13.20 16.07
C SER A 313 2.57 12.38 15.31
N SER A 314 2.11 11.24 15.84
CA SER A 314 1.07 10.41 15.24
C SER A 314 -0.14 10.20 16.16
N LEU A 315 -1.15 9.49 15.64
CA LEU A 315 -2.09 8.78 16.50
C LEU A 315 -1.37 7.66 17.25
N VAL A 316 -1.93 7.27 18.39
CA VAL A 316 -1.32 6.36 19.36
C VAL A 316 -2.25 5.20 19.66
N ALA A 317 -1.75 3.96 19.50
CA ALA A 317 -2.45 2.75 19.95
C ALA A 317 -2.05 2.32 21.37
N SER A 318 -0.75 2.15 21.58
CA SER A 318 -0.22 1.32 22.67
C SER A 318 0.77 2.01 23.60
N ASN A 319 1.01 3.30 23.38
CA ASN A 319 1.75 4.14 24.31
C ASN A 319 0.85 4.51 25.51
N TYR A 320 1.36 4.27 26.73
CA TYR A 320 0.71 4.61 28.01
C TYR A 320 1.51 5.64 28.82
N VAL A 321 2.36 6.44 28.16
CA VAL A 321 3.04 7.57 28.78
C VAL A 321 1.99 8.54 29.34
N SER A 322 2.09 8.82 30.64
CA SER A 322 1.18 9.72 31.35
C SER A 322 1.07 11.08 30.65
N GLY A 323 -0.15 11.59 30.52
CA GLY A 323 -0.43 12.86 29.83
C GLY A 323 -0.50 12.77 28.30
N THR A 324 -0.23 11.61 27.70
CA THR A 324 -0.38 11.40 26.26
C THR A 324 -1.77 10.88 25.93
N THR A 325 -2.45 11.48 24.94
CA THR A 325 -3.71 10.95 24.42
C THR A 325 -3.49 9.59 23.76
N ASN A 326 -4.24 8.58 24.20
CA ASN A 326 -4.29 7.27 23.57
C ASN A 326 -5.56 7.17 22.71
N ASP A 327 -5.40 6.99 21.40
CA ASP A 327 -6.47 7.06 20.39
C ASP A 327 -7.28 5.76 20.27
N THR A 328 -7.07 4.81 21.20
CA THR A 328 -7.86 3.57 21.37
C THR A 328 -8.66 3.57 22.69
N GLN A 329 -8.37 4.51 23.60
CA GLN A 329 -9.04 4.63 24.89
C GLN A 329 -10.02 5.79 24.87
N GLY A 330 -11.31 5.49 25.08
CA GLY A 330 -12.37 6.49 25.02
C GLY A 330 -12.63 7.07 23.62
N THR A 331 -11.87 6.65 22.61
CA THR A 331 -12.09 6.88 21.18
C THR A 331 -11.60 5.66 20.40
N LYS A 332 -12.01 5.56 19.13
CA LYS A 332 -11.56 4.56 18.15
C LYS A 332 -10.79 5.19 16.99
N ARG A 333 -10.17 6.35 17.22
CA ARG A 333 -9.51 7.15 16.17
C ARG A 333 -8.38 6.37 15.50
N TYR A 334 -7.62 5.58 16.27
CA TYR A 334 -6.54 4.77 15.72
C TYR A 334 -7.06 3.66 14.79
N ASP A 335 -8.11 2.95 15.21
CA ASP A 335 -8.82 1.91 14.43
C ASP A 335 -9.35 2.52 13.11
N LEU A 336 -10.10 3.62 13.22
CA LEU A 336 -10.68 4.33 12.07
C LEU A 336 -9.61 4.87 11.11
N ALA A 337 -8.48 5.34 11.62
CA ALA A 337 -7.37 5.83 10.81
C ALA A 337 -6.72 4.70 9.99
N ASN A 338 -6.58 3.50 10.56
CA ASN A 338 -6.08 2.34 9.83
C ASN A 338 -7.09 1.82 8.81
N ILE A 339 -8.38 1.80 9.15
CA ILE A 339 -9.47 1.50 8.20
C ILE A 339 -9.42 2.49 7.03
N PHE A 340 -9.26 3.79 7.30
CA PHE A 340 -9.11 4.81 6.27
C PHE A 340 -7.86 4.57 5.42
N MET A 341 -6.70 4.30 6.02
CA MET A 341 -5.45 4.03 5.30
C MET A 341 -5.57 2.85 4.34
N LEU A 342 -6.23 1.79 4.77
CA LEU A 342 -6.43 0.60 3.95
C LEU A 342 -7.53 0.80 2.89
N ALA A 343 -8.46 1.70 3.13
CA ALA A 343 -9.55 2.03 2.21
C ALA A 343 -9.21 3.13 1.19
N TRP A 344 -8.31 4.06 1.50
CA TRP A 344 -7.98 5.20 0.65
C TRP A 344 -6.89 4.84 -0.37
N PRO A 345 -7.08 5.11 -1.68
CA PRO A 345 -6.15 4.66 -2.72
C PRO A 345 -4.91 5.56 -2.84
N TYR A 346 -4.15 5.72 -1.76
CA TYR A 346 -2.93 6.52 -1.72
C TYR A 346 -1.77 5.75 -1.09
N GLY A 347 -0.62 5.77 -1.75
CA GLY A 347 0.61 5.12 -1.31
C GLY A 347 0.51 3.59 -1.24
N SER A 348 1.60 2.92 -0.88
CA SER A 348 1.58 1.55 -0.35
C SER A 348 1.36 1.61 1.16
N ALA A 349 0.39 0.86 1.67
CA ALA A 349 0.03 0.90 3.09
C ALA A 349 0.97 0.02 3.93
N GLN A 350 1.43 0.55 5.05
CA GLN A 350 2.23 -0.18 6.03
C GLN A 350 1.60 -0.03 7.42
N LEU A 351 1.12 -1.13 7.98
CA LEU A 351 0.72 -1.20 9.39
C LEU A 351 1.97 -1.25 10.27
N HIS A 352 1.89 -0.72 11.49
CA HIS A 352 2.94 -0.86 12.50
C HIS A 352 2.50 -1.83 13.60
N SER A 353 3.40 -2.71 14.01
CA SER A 353 3.20 -3.62 15.14
C SER A 353 4.50 -3.76 15.93
N GLY A 354 4.59 -3.02 17.03
CA GLY A 354 5.68 -3.08 17.98
C GLY A 354 5.23 -3.71 19.30
N PHE A 355 5.56 -3.01 20.38
CA PHE A 355 5.32 -3.44 21.74
C PHE A 355 4.82 -2.29 22.61
N ARG A 356 4.15 -2.63 23.70
CA ARG A 356 3.54 -1.68 24.64
C ARG A 356 4.61 -1.09 25.56
N PHE A 357 4.54 0.22 25.76
CA PHE A 357 5.52 0.94 26.58
C PHE A 357 4.90 2.06 27.41
N THR A 358 5.58 2.40 28.51
CA THR A 358 5.16 3.44 29.47
C THR A 358 6.14 4.60 29.56
N ASN A 359 7.30 4.51 28.91
CA ASN A 359 8.28 5.57 28.81
C ASN A 359 8.97 5.58 27.42
N PHE A 360 9.60 6.69 27.09
CA PHE A 360 10.17 6.94 25.78
C PHE A 360 11.22 5.88 25.39
N ASP A 361 12.19 5.60 26.26
CA ASP A 361 13.35 4.74 25.98
C ASP A 361 13.14 3.25 26.23
N GLN A 362 11.93 2.82 26.62
CA GLN A 362 11.68 1.44 27.03
C GLN A 362 12.14 0.42 25.98
N ALA A 363 13.01 -0.51 26.39
CA ALA A 363 13.43 -1.65 25.59
C ALA A 363 12.24 -2.57 25.19
N PRO A 364 12.37 -3.33 24.09
CA PRO A 364 11.39 -4.35 23.75
C PRO A 364 11.30 -5.42 24.85
N PRO A 365 10.14 -6.09 24.99
CA PRO A 365 10.01 -7.25 25.86
C PRO A 365 11.00 -8.36 25.50
N SER A 366 11.58 -9.01 26.52
CA SER A 366 12.44 -10.19 26.31
C SER A 366 11.64 -11.44 25.96
N ALA A 367 10.41 -11.51 26.46
CA ALA A 367 9.46 -12.60 26.24
C ALA A 367 8.93 -12.61 24.81
N SER A 368 8.70 -13.81 24.28
CA SER A 368 8.06 -13.99 22.98
C SER A 368 6.66 -13.37 22.98
N PRO A 369 6.20 -12.84 21.83
CA PRO A 369 4.80 -12.48 21.60
C PRO A 369 3.83 -13.68 21.64
N PHE A 370 4.33 -14.91 21.80
CA PHE A 370 3.54 -16.12 21.93
C PHE A 370 3.73 -16.80 23.30
N ASP A 371 2.69 -17.50 23.76
CA ASP A 371 2.80 -18.39 24.91
C ASP A 371 3.58 -19.68 24.59
N ALA A 372 3.82 -20.51 25.61
CA ALA A 372 4.56 -21.78 25.46
C ALA A 372 3.86 -22.80 24.54
N SER A 373 2.54 -22.69 24.36
CA SER A 373 1.74 -23.50 23.43
C SER A 373 1.73 -22.91 22.02
N GLY A 374 2.30 -21.73 21.86
CA GLY A 374 2.40 -21.00 20.62
C GLY A 374 1.20 -20.11 20.28
N ASN A 375 0.27 -19.85 21.20
CA ASN A 375 -0.84 -18.93 20.99
C ASN A 375 -0.36 -17.47 21.08
N PRO A 376 -0.93 -16.54 20.29
CA PRO A 376 -0.54 -15.13 20.33
C PRO A 376 -1.04 -14.42 21.60
N LEU A 377 -0.16 -13.65 22.24
CA LEU A 377 -0.46 -12.85 23.44
C LEU A 377 -0.87 -11.42 23.04
N ILE A 378 -1.97 -11.32 22.30
CA ILE A 378 -2.48 -10.06 21.71
C ILE A 378 -2.72 -9.00 22.79
N ASN A 379 -2.22 -7.77 22.57
CA ASN A 379 -2.40 -6.60 23.42
C ASN A 379 -1.89 -6.75 24.87
N GLN A 380 -0.99 -7.71 25.15
CA GLN A 380 -0.40 -7.88 26.48
C GLN A 380 0.88 -7.07 26.64
N GLN A 381 1.98 -7.55 26.06
CA GLN A 381 3.27 -6.83 25.96
C GLN A 381 3.56 -6.39 24.51
N TRP A 382 2.99 -7.10 23.55
CA TRP A 382 3.11 -6.84 22.12
C TRP A 382 1.75 -6.40 21.55
N ASP A 383 1.76 -5.50 20.56
CA ASP A 383 0.54 -4.81 20.13
C ASP A 383 -0.36 -5.66 19.22
N PHE A 384 0.26 -6.42 18.30
CA PHE A 384 -0.47 -7.20 17.30
C PHE A 384 -1.53 -6.37 16.53
N ILE A 385 -1.26 -5.10 16.20
CA ILE A 385 -2.19 -4.24 15.45
C ILE A 385 -2.66 -4.94 14.15
N HIS A 386 -1.75 -5.65 13.47
CA HIS A 386 -2.05 -6.43 12.26
C HIS A 386 -3.05 -7.59 12.46
N ARG A 387 -3.37 -7.97 13.71
CA ARG A 387 -4.38 -8.98 14.05
C ARG A 387 -5.71 -8.41 14.50
N TRP A 388 -5.81 -7.11 14.79
CA TRP A 388 -7.06 -6.50 15.21
C TRP A 388 -8.07 -6.67 14.08
N SER A 389 -9.20 -7.33 14.35
CA SER A 389 -10.07 -7.85 13.29
C SER A 389 -10.60 -6.77 12.34
N ASP A 390 -10.88 -5.59 12.89
CA ASP A 390 -11.33 -4.41 12.14
C ASP A 390 -10.26 -3.86 11.18
N ILE A 391 -8.98 -4.09 11.48
CA ILE A 391 -7.83 -3.68 10.64
C ILE A 391 -7.40 -4.82 9.70
N SER A 392 -7.26 -6.04 10.23
CA SER A 392 -6.74 -7.18 9.47
C SER A 392 -7.65 -7.53 8.30
N ASN A 393 -8.97 -7.42 8.47
CA ASN A 393 -9.93 -7.66 7.40
C ASN A 393 -9.83 -6.62 6.27
N MET A 394 -9.35 -5.41 6.59
CA MET A 394 -9.18 -4.34 5.62
C MET A 394 -7.98 -4.57 4.68
N VAL A 395 -7.08 -5.51 5.00
CA VAL A 395 -6.04 -5.98 4.06
C VAL A 395 -6.69 -6.61 2.81
N ALA A 396 -7.67 -7.50 3.03
CA ALA A 396 -8.43 -8.11 1.95
C ALA A 396 -9.31 -7.09 1.21
N PHE A 397 -9.87 -6.11 1.92
CA PHE A 397 -10.58 -4.98 1.30
C PHE A 397 -9.68 -4.21 0.34
N ARG A 398 -8.47 -3.83 0.79
CA ARG A 398 -7.51 -3.06 -0.01
C ARG A 398 -7.12 -3.81 -1.27
N SER A 399 -6.81 -5.10 -1.13
CA SER A 399 -6.52 -5.99 -2.26
C SER A 399 -7.70 -6.07 -3.25
N ALA A 400 -8.92 -6.32 -2.74
CA ALA A 400 -10.12 -6.42 -3.57
C ALA A 400 -10.45 -5.12 -4.32
N THR A 401 -10.13 -3.96 -3.73
CA THR A 401 -10.40 -2.64 -4.30
C THR A 401 -9.20 -2.03 -5.04
N SER A 402 -8.11 -2.79 -5.21
CA SER A 402 -6.93 -2.31 -5.92
C SER A 402 -7.26 -1.81 -7.33
N GLY A 403 -6.62 -0.70 -7.73
CA GLY A 403 -6.86 -0.01 -9.00
C GLY A 403 -8.19 0.74 -9.11
N GLN A 404 -9.05 0.73 -8.08
CA GLN A 404 -10.28 1.52 -8.08
C GLN A 404 -10.04 2.94 -7.57
N GLY A 405 -10.66 3.93 -8.21
CA GLY A 405 -10.70 5.32 -7.75
C GLY A 405 -11.60 5.52 -6.53
N VAL A 406 -12.06 6.76 -6.35
CA VAL A 406 -13.02 7.15 -5.31
C VAL A 406 -14.27 7.73 -6.00
N ASP A 407 -15.44 7.18 -5.68
CA ASP A 407 -16.75 7.64 -6.15
C ASP A 407 -17.69 7.93 -4.98
N TYR A 408 -18.78 8.64 -5.24
CA TYR A 408 -19.82 8.98 -4.25
C TYR A 408 -19.31 9.50 -2.89
N PHE A 409 -18.22 10.28 -2.92
CA PHE A 409 -17.66 10.87 -1.71
C PHE A 409 -18.66 11.82 -1.05
N THR A 410 -19.05 11.51 0.19
CA THR A 410 -20.10 12.19 0.96
C THR A 410 -19.54 12.65 2.29
N ASN A 411 -19.88 13.88 2.69
CA ASN A 411 -19.66 14.40 4.05
C ASN A 411 -20.99 14.41 4.81
N GLY A 412 -21.05 13.80 5.99
CA GLY A 412 -22.18 13.93 6.91
C GLY A 412 -22.04 15.18 7.78
N THR A 413 -20.97 15.20 8.57
CA THR A 413 -20.48 16.34 9.38
C THR A 413 -19.01 16.61 9.02
N ALA A 414 -18.31 17.39 9.85
CA ALA A 414 -16.86 17.55 9.74
C ALA A 414 -16.10 16.22 9.93
N ASN A 415 -16.66 15.27 10.70
CA ASN A 415 -16.01 14.01 11.10
C ASN A 415 -16.74 12.75 10.62
N GLN A 416 -17.68 12.89 9.68
CA GLN A 416 -18.37 11.78 9.03
C GLN A 416 -18.12 11.82 7.54
N ILE A 417 -17.53 10.75 7.01
CA ILE A 417 -17.26 10.61 5.57
C ILE A 417 -17.72 9.24 5.08
N ALA A 418 -18.13 9.18 3.82
CA ALA A 418 -18.34 7.92 3.11
C ALA A 418 -17.89 8.03 1.66
N PHE A 419 -17.48 6.91 1.07
CA PHE A 419 -17.08 6.85 -0.33
C PHE A 419 -17.10 5.42 -0.89
N GLY A 420 -17.34 5.32 -2.19
CA GLY A 420 -17.16 4.10 -2.96
C GLY A 420 -15.72 3.93 -3.45
N ARG A 421 -15.35 2.68 -3.71
CA ARG A 421 -14.11 2.24 -4.36
C ARG A 421 -14.48 1.45 -5.61
N GLY A 422 -15.06 2.15 -6.57
CA GLY A 422 -15.70 1.58 -7.74
C GLY A 422 -16.81 0.60 -7.35
N ALA A 423 -17.10 -0.36 -8.23
CA ALA A 423 -18.05 -1.43 -7.92
C ALA A 423 -17.46 -2.54 -7.03
N LYS A 424 -16.29 -2.32 -6.43
CA LYS A 424 -15.59 -3.33 -5.63
C LYS A 424 -15.61 -3.07 -4.15
N GLY A 425 -15.86 -1.83 -3.70
CA GLY A 425 -15.94 -1.55 -2.28
C GLY A 425 -16.66 -0.26 -1.93
N PHE A 426 -16.98 -0.12 -0.65
CA PHE A 426 -17.64 1.04 -0.04
C PHE A 426 -17.18 1.17 1.40
N VAL A 427 -16.92 2.39 1.86
CA VAL A 427 -16.53 2.69 3.24
C VAL A 427 -17.31 3.90 3.76
N ALA A 428 -17.73 3.83 5.02
CA ALA A 428 -18.28 4.95 5.77
C ALA A 428 -17.67 4.97 7.18
N ILE A 429 -17.22 6.15 7.63
CA ILE A 429 -16.53 6.38 8.90
C ILE A 429 -17.29 7.43 9.69
N ASN A 430 -17.54 7.16 10.98
CA ASN A 430 -18.12 8.12 11.92
C ASN A 430 -17.17 8.40 13.08
N ASN A 431 -16.45 9.52 13.03
CA ASN A 431 -15.59 9.99 14.11
C ASN A 431 -16.31 10.98 15.05
N GLU A 432 -17.64 11.13 14.96
CA GLU A 432 -18.45 11.92 15.90
C GLU A 432 -18.89 11.11 17.13
N TYR A 433 -19.17 11.80 18.24
CA TYR A 433 -19.73 11.21 19.46
C TYR A 433 -21.25 10.98 19.41
N SER A 434 -21.87 11.18 18.24
CA SER A 434 -23.26 10.83 17.96
C SER A 434 -23.32 9.77 16.86
N ALA A 435 -24.29 8.87 16.93
CA ALA A 435 -24.53 7.89 15.88
C ALA A 435 -24.86 8.57 14.54
N TRP A 436 -24.47 7.94 13.45
CA TRP A 436 -24.75 8.39 12.09
C TRP A 436 -25.70 7.42 11.38
N ASN A 437 -26.92 7.88 11.11
CA ASN A 437 -27.88 7.15 10.29
C ASN A 437 -27.99 7.86 8.94
N ALA A 438 -27.68 7.16 7.84
CA ALA A 438 -27.66 7.77 6.52
C ALA A 438 -28.02 6.78 5.42
N SER A 439 -28.58 7.30 4.33
CA SER A 439 -28.70 6.60 3.05
C SER A 439 -27.60 7.11 2.13
N LEU A 440 -26.71 6.21 1.72
CA LEU A 440 -25.48 6.53 1.01
C LEU A 440 -25.44 5.79 -0.32
N GLN A 441 -24.95 6.47 -1.37
CA GLN A 441 -24.82 5.92 -2.70
C GLN A 441 -23.52 5.12 -2.84
N THR A 442 -23.57 4.00 -3.55
CA THR A 442 -22.42 3.16 -3.89
C THR A 442 -22.58 2.56 -5.29
N LEU A 443 -21.46 2.19 -5.92
CA LEU A 443 -21.43 1.40 -7.15
C LEU A 443 -21.41 -0.12 -6.87
N LEU A 444 -21.38 -0.56 -5.61
CA LEU A 444 -21.48 -1.98 -5.28
C LEU A 444 -22.77 -2.57 -5.88
N PRO A 445 -22.72 -3.78 -6.48
CA PRO A 445 -23.92 -4.46 -6.96
C PRO A 445 -24.92 -4.69 -5.82
N SER A 446 -26.21 -4.71 -6.16
CA SER A 446 -27.24 -4.96 -5.16
C SER A 446 -27.09 -6.32 -4.47
N GLY A 447 -27.34 -6.36 -3.17
CA GLY A 447 -27.30 -7.56 -2.35
C GLY A 447 -26.85 -7.26 -0.93
N THR A 448 -26.69 -8.31 -0.13
CA THR A 448 -26.29 -8.20 1.27
C THR A 448 -24.81 -8.53 1.43
N TYR A 449 -24.07 -7.67 2.09
CA TYR A 449 -22.63 -7.76 2.29
C TYR A 449 -22.29 -7.80 3.77
N CYS A 450 -21.23 -8.51 4.13
CA CYS A 450 -20.69 -8.44 5.48
C CYS A 450 -19.93 -7.14 5.70
N ASN A 451 -20.15 -6.51 6.85
CA ASN A 451 -19.37 -5.36 7.27
C ASN A 451 -18.01 -5.84 7.79
N VAL A 452 -16.97 -5.73 6.96
CA VAL A 452 -15.65 -6.30 7.26
C VAL A 452 -14.95 -5.67 8.47
N VAL A 453 -15.43 -4.52 8.94
CA VAL A 453 -14.97 -3.91 10.19
C VAL A 453 -15.34 -4.78 11.40
N HIS A 454 -16.46 -5.50 11.36
CA HIS A 454 -16.94 -6.29 12.51
C HIS A 454 -17.05 -7.79 12.21
N GLY A 455 -17.13 -8.19 10.95
CA GLY A 455 -17.30 -9.59 10.58
C GLY A 455 -17.15 -9.86 9.10
N GLN A 456 -17.01 -11.13 8.74
CA GLN A 456 -16.80 -11.58 7.37
C GLN A 456 -17.84 -12.64 7.02
N LEU A 457 -17.86 -13.08 5.76
CA LEU A 457 -18.59 -14.27 5.36
C LEU A 457 -18.11 -15.47 6.17
N ASN A 458 -19.06 -16.28 6.64
CA ASN A 458 -18.76 -17.59 7.19
C ASN A 458 -18.18 -18.51 6.09
N ALA A 459 -17.57 -19.62 6.49
CA ALA A 459 -16.95 -20.56 5.55
C ALA A 459 -17.93 -21.10 4.48
N ALA A 460 -19.23 -21.12 4.77
CA ALA A 460 -20.27 -21.55 3.82
C ALA A 460 -20.68 -20.46 2.82
N GLY A 461 -20.29 -19.19 3.03
CA GLY A 461 -20.70 -18.05 2.21
C GLY A 461 -22.19 -17.69 2.32
N THR A 462 -22.88 -18.20 3.34
CA THR A 462 -24.35 -18.07 3.50
C THR A 462 -24.78 -17.03 4.52
N ALA A 463 -23.87 -16.58 5.38
CA ALA A 463 -24.15 -15.56 6.39
C ALA A 463 -22.87 -14.82 6.79
N CYS A 464 -23.04 -13.66 7.42
CA CYS A 464 -21.95 -12.93 8.06
C CYS A 464 -21.72 -13.44 9.49
N THR A 465 -20.47 -13.40 9.94
CA THR A 465 -20.10 -13.73 11.33
C THR A 465 -20.54 -12.66 12.33
N SER A 466 -20.86 -11.46 11.86
CA SER A 466 -21.36 -10.32 12.63
C SER A 466 -22.49 -9.63 11.85
N ASP A 467 -22.47 -8.31 11.75
CA ASP A 467 -23.47 -7.51 11.02
C ASP A 467 -23.30 -7.56 9.49
N SER A 468 -24.39 -7.20 8.82
CA SER A 468 -24.48 -7.15 7.37
C SER A 468 -25.20 -5.88 6.93
N VAL A 469 -24.89 -5.44 5.71
CA VAL A 469 -25.44 -4.23 5.11
C VAL A 469 -26.01 -4.58 3.74
N THR A 470 -27.21 -4.09 3.44
CA THR A 470 -27.86 -4.32 2.15
C THR A 470 -27.67 -3.13 1.23
N VAL A 471 -27.26 -3.41 0.00
CA VAL A 471 -27.22 -2.47 -1.12
C VAL A 471 -28.45 -2.74 -1.99
N GLY A 472 -29.29 -1.72 -2.17
CA GLY A 472 -30.49 -1.79 -3.02
C GLY A 472 -30.15 -1.88 -4.50
N SER A 473 -31.13 -2.23 -5.33
CA SER A 473 -31.01 -2.26 -6.81
C SER A 473 -30.69 -0.89 -7.43
N ASN A 474 -30.98 0.19 -6.71
CA ASN A 474 -30.63 1.57 -7.06
C ASN A 474 -29.21 1.98 -6.59
N GLY A 475 -28.43 1.06 -6.01
CA GLY A 475 -27.10 1.36 -5.47
C GLY A 475 -27.11 2.19 -4.18
N VAL A 476 -28.26 2.30 -3.49
CA VAL A 476 -28.35 2.98 -2.20
C VAL A 476 -28.24 1.96 -1.07
N THR A 477 -27.49 2.30 -0.03
CA THR A 477 -27.42 1.54 1.22
C THR A 477 -27.76 2.41 2.41
N SER A 478 -28.57 1.88 3.33
CA SER A 478 -28.87 2.54 4.60
C SER A 478 -27.94 2.00 5.67
N VAL A 479 -27.17 2.88 6.29
CA VAL A 479 -26.22 2.53 7.36
C VAL A 479 -26.65 3.14 8.69
N SER A 480 -26.40 2.42 9.76
CA SER A 480 -26.48 2.90 11.14
C SER A 480 -25.12 2.70 11.78
N ILE A 481 -24.33 3.76 11.87
CA ILE A 481 -22.96 3.72 12.36
C ILE A 481 -22.95 4.27 13.79
N PRO A 482 -22.45 3.52 14.79
CA PRO A 482 -22.48 3.97 16.18
C PRO A 482 -21.64 5.23 16.40
N ALA A 483 -21.83 5.88 17.54
CA ALA A 483 -20.98 6.97 17.98
C ALA A 483 -19.55 6.48 18.27
N ASN A 484 -18.57 7.35 18.05
CA ASN A 484 -17.21 7.17 18.55
C ASN A 484 -17.18 7.22 20.10
N GLY A 485 -16.20 6.56 20.70
CA GLY A 485 -16.01 6.44 22.15
C GLY A 485 -16.73 5.26 22.81
N GLY A 486 -17.47 4.47 22.02
CA GLY A 486 -18.00 3.17 22.44
C GLY A 486 -17.01 2.01 22.28
N ALA A 487 -17.49 0.80 22.57
CA ALA A 487 -16.72 -0.43 22.42
C ALA A 487 -16.55 -0.86 20.93
N THR A 488 -17.53 -0.54 20.09
CA THR A 488 -17.57 -0.88 18.67
C THR A 488 -16.84 0.18 17.83
N VAL A 489 -16.08 -0.25 16.82
CA VAL A 489 -15.44 0.65 15.86
C VAL A 489 -16.51 1.30 14.98
N PRO A 490 -16.66 2.63 14.94
CA PRO A 490 -17.77 3.27 14.26
C PRO A 490 -17.51 3.44 12.76
N ALA A 491 -17.47 2.32 12.04
CA ALA A 491 -17.30 2.28 10.60
C ALA A 491 -18.07 1.14 9.94
N VAL A 492 -18.33 1.32 8.64
CA VAL A 492 -18.83 0.29 7.74
C VAL A 492 -17.84 0.17 6.59
N ALA A 493 -17.41 -1.05 6.28
CA ALA A 493 -16.65 -1.34 5.06
C ALA A 493 -17.21 -2.59 4.39
N LEU A 494 -17.49 -2.50 3.10
CA LEU A 494 -18.07 -3.57 2.28
C LEU A 494 -17.18 -3.78 1.07
N HIS A 495 -16.89 -5.01 0.69
CA HIS A 495 -16.25 -5.29 -0.58
C HIS A 495 -16.89 -6.48 -1.31
N ILE A 496 -16.68 -6.53 -2.62
CA ILE A 496 -17.41 -7.43 -3.52
C ILE A 496 -17.29 -8.92 -3.15
N ASN A 497 -16.17 -9.32 -2.55
CA ASN A 497 -15.94 -10.71 -2.13
C ASN A 497 -16.65 -11.09 -0.82
N GLN A 498 -17.37 -10.16 -0.18
CA GLN A 498 -18.09 -10.38 1.10
C GLN A 498 -19.60 -10.35 0.92
N LYS A 499 -20.09 -10.56 -0.30
CA LYS A 499 -21.50 -10.66 -0.62
C LYS A 499 -22.06 -12.04 -0.25
N ILE A 500 -23.11 -12.07 0.58
CA ILE A 500 -23.82 -13.32 0.94
C ILE A 500 -24.40 -13.96 -0.31
N GLY A 501 -24.23 -15.29 -0.45
CA GLY A 501 -24.74 -16.05 -1.59
C GLY A 501 -24.07 -15.72 -2.92
N GLY A 502 -23.12 -14.77 -2.95
CA GLY A 502 -22.30 -14.43 -4.10
C GLY A 502 -21.08 -15.34 -4.23
N GLY A 503 -21.25 -16.65 -3.95
CA GLY A 503 -20.22 -17.69 -3.81
C GLY A 503 -18.91 -17.35 -4.53
N GLY A 504 -17.82 -17.37 -3.76
CA GLY A 504 -16.54 -16.75 -4.09
C GLY A 504 -16.06 -16.88 -5.54
N GLY A 505 -15.42 -15.81 -6.03
CA GLY A 505 -14.40 -15.93 -7.07
C GLY A 505 -14.86 -16.25 -8.48
N GLY A 506 -16.12 -16.04 -8.84
CA GLY A 506 -16.48 -15.86 -10.25
C GLY A 506 -16.07 -14.47 -10.70
N THR A 507 -14.88 -14.32 -11.29
CA THR A 507 -14.50 -13.09 -12.01
C THR A 507 -15.49 -12.90 -13.15
N CYS A 508 -16.53 -12.08 -12.95
CA CYS A 508 -17.28 -11.62 -14.09
C CYS A 508 -16.32 -10.75 -14.91
N THR A 509 -15.94 -11.29 -16.06
CA THR A 509 -14.96 -10.69 -16.98
C THR A 509 -15.63 -9.72 -17.94
N THR A 510 -16.94 -9.89 -18.18
CA THR A 510 -17.70 -9.03 -19.10
C THR A 510 -19.13 -8.78 -18.62
N VAL A 511 -19.70 -7.67 -19.09
CA VAL A 511 -21.10 -7.26 -18.97
C VAL A 511 -21.66 -6.86 -20.34
N PRO A 512 -22.94 -7.12 -20.63
CA PRO A 512 -23.59 -6.70 -21.85
C PRO A 512 -23.85 -5.18 -21.87
N VAL A 513 -23.33 -4.51 -22.90
CA VAL A 513 -23.53 -3.09 -23.18
C VAL A 513 -24.10 -2.93 -24.59
N THR A 514 -25.35 -2.47 -24.69
CA THR A 514 -26.01 -2.19 -25.97
C THR A 514 -25.75 -0.75 -26.37
N PHE A 515 -25.12 -0.55 -27.52
CA PHE A 515 -25.01 0.78 -28.13
C PHE A 515 -26.15 0.94 -29.12
N ARG A 516 -26.84 2.08 -29.07
CA ARG A 516 -27.98 2.35 -29.95
C ARG A 516 -27.93 3.78 -30.47
N VAL A 517 -28.15 3.98 -31.77
CA VAL A 517 -28.15 5.31 -32.42
C VAL A 517 -29.22 5.40 -33.50
N ALA A 518 -30.04 6.45 -33.46
CA ALA A 518 -31.05 6.80 -34.45
C ALA A 518 -30.51 7.79 -35.49
N ASN A 519 -31.27 8.03 -36.57
CA ASN A 519 -30.95 9.03 -37.60
C ASN A 519 -29.59 8.81 -38.32
N ALA A 520 -29.05 7.60 -38.28
CA ALA A 520 -27.82 7.22 -38.95
C ALA A 520 -28.07 6.73 -40.39
N ASN A 521 -28.80 7.50 -41.21
CA ASN A 521 -29.15 7.10 -42.58
C ASN A 521 -27.89 6.76 -43.41
N THR A 522 -27.89 5.62 -44.09
CA THR A 522 -26.78 5.14 -44.94
C THR A 522 -27.17 5.15 -46.41
N VAL A 523 -26.17 5.21 -47.29
CA VAL A 523 -26.33 4.94 -48.73
C VAL A 523 -26.02 3.48 -49.04
N VAL A 524 -26.40 3.01 -50.25
CA VAL A 524 -26.07 1.65 -50.70
C VAL A 524 -24.54 1.43 -50.61
N GLY A 525 -24.15 0.35 -49.94
CA GLY A 525 -22.74 0.02 -49.69
C GLY A 525 -22.13 0.68 -48.44
N GLN A 526 -22.94 1.29 -47.56
CA GLN A 526 -22.50 1.84 -46.28
C GLN A 526 -23.25 1.19 -45.11
N ASN A 527 -22.56 0.98 -43.99
CA ASN A 527 -23.10 0.47 -42.74
C ASN A 527 -22.69 1.36 -41.55
N VAL A 528 -23.37 1.20 -40.41
CA VAL A 528 -23.08 1.94 -39.17
C VAL A 528 -22.27 1.06 -38.21
N TYR A 529 -21.28 1.65 -37.56
CA TYR A 529 -20.38 1.00 -36.62
C TYR A 529 -20.28 1.83 -35.34
N VAL A 530 -19.93 1.18 -34.23
CA VAL A 530 -19.47 1.85 -33.00
C VAL A 530 -17.99 1.51 -32.80
N VAL A 531 -17.16 2.53 -32.60
CA VAL A 531 -15.72 2.37 -32.37
C VAL A 531 -15.29 3.10 -31.11
N GLY A 532 -14.27 2.61 -30.42
CA GLY A 532 -13.86 3.20 -29.14
C GLY A 532 -12.47 2.79 -28.66
N ASN A 533 -12.09 3.29 -27.48
CA ASN A 533 -10.79 3.10 -26.84
C ASN A 533 -10.53 1.69 -26.25
N ARG A 534 -11.34 0.71 -26.66
CA ARG A 534 -11.34 -0.66 -26.15
C ARG A 534 -11.15 -1.62 -27.31
N ALA A 535 -10.43 -2.72 -27.09
CA ALA A 535 -10.21 -3.74 -28.12
C ALA A 535 -11.54 -4.36 -28.57
N GLU A 536 -12.48 -4.52 -27.64
CA GLU A 536 -13.84 -4.99 -27.86
C GLU A 536 -14.65 -4.05 -28.77
N LEU A 537 -14.27 -2.77 -28.82
CA LEU A 537 -14.82 -1.73 -29.70
C LEU A 537 -13.90 -1.42 -30.89
N GLY A 538 -12.88 -2.24 -31.14
CA GLY A 538 -12.00 -2.12 -32.30
C GLY A 538 -10.87 -1.10 -32.19
N ASN A 539 -10.56 -0.55 -31.00
CA ASN A 539 -9.49 0.44 -30.81
C ASN A 539 -9.51 1.57 -31.85
N TRP A 540 -10.67 2.22 -31.98
CA TRP A 540 -10.95 3.27 -32.96
C TRP A 540 -10.95 2.85 -34.43
N VAL A 541 -10.98 1.54 -34.73
CA VAL A 541 -11.05 0.99 -36.09
C VAL A 541 -12.34 0.19 -36.30
N GLN A 542 -12.99 0.39 -37.45
CA GLN A 542 -14.18 -0.36 -37.86
C GLN A 542 -13.86 -1.78 -38.32
N GLY A 543 -14.77 -2.71 -38.06
CA GLY A 543 -14.71 -4.10 -38.50
C GLY A 543 -16.04 -4.83 -38.31
N ALA A 544 -16.13 -6.06 -38.82
CA ALA A 544 -17.35 -6.85 -38.71
C ALA A 544 -17.79 -7.09 -37.24
N SER A 545 -16.82 -7.10 -36.30
CA SER A 545 -17.07 -7.26 -34.87
C SER A 545 -17.78 -6.06 -34.21
N ASN A 546 -17.72 -4.87 -34.80
CA ASN A 546 -18.31 -3.66 -34.23
C ASN A 546 -19.31 -2.92 -35.15
N GLN A 547 -19.72 -3.58 -36.24
CA GLN A 547 -20.86 -3.19 -37.06
C GLN A 547 -22.17 -3.32 -36.27
N LEU A 548 -23.04 -2.30 -36.34
CA LEU A 548 -24.37 -2.29 -35.74
C LEU A 548 -25.40 -2.92 -36.70
N THR A 549 -26.52 -3.36 -36.14
CA THR A 549 -27.65 -3.91 -36.90
C THR A 549 -28.79 -2.91 -36.94
N ILE A 550 -29.42 -2.73 -38.09
CA ILE A 550 -30.59 -1.85 -38.23
C ILE A 550 -31.84 -2.49 -37.57
N GLU A 551 -32.56 -1.72 -36.76
CA GLU A 551 -33.77 -2.14 -36.04
C GLU A 551 -35.05 -2.00 -36.91
N GLY A 552 -35.01 -2.46 -38.16
CA GLY A 552 -36.16 -2.42 -39.09
C GLY A 552 -35.85 -1.74 -40.43
N SER A 553 -36.85 -1.09 -41.02
CA SER A 553 -36.75 -0.44 -42.35
C SER A 553 -37.45 0.92 -42.37
N GLY A 554 -36.89 1.87 -43.14
CA GLY A 554 -37.40 3.25 -43.25
C GLY A 554 -36.35 4.30 -42.88
N ALA A 555 -36.66 5.57 -43.14
CA ALA A 555 -35.80 6.68 -42.72
C ALA A 555 -35.73 6.73 -41.19
N ASN A 556 -34.58 7.13 -40.65
CA ASN A 556 -34.39 7.42 -39.21
C ASN A 556 -34.46 6.22 -38.25
N VAL A 557 -34.55 4.99 -38.78
CA VAL A 557 -34.57 3.77 -37.96
C VAL A 557 -33.26 3.62 -37.17
N PRO A 558 -33.33 3.26 -35.88
CA PRO A 558 -32.14 3.06 -35.05
C PRO A 558 -31.30 1.87 -35.46
N TRP A 559 -30.02 1.96 -35.14
CA TRP A 559 -29.03 0.89 -35.27
C TRP A 559 -28.55 0.51 -33.88
N SER A 560 -28.46 -0.78 -33.58
CA SER A 560 -27.96 -1.25 -32.29
C SER A 560 -27.15 -2.53 -32.35
N ARG A 561 -26.35 -2.74 -31.30
CA ARG A 561 -25.65 -4.00 -31.03
C ARG A 561 -25.21 -4.05 -29.58
N THR A 562 -25.26 -5.25 -29.00
CA THR A 562 -24.73 -5.54 -27.66
C THR A 562 -23.32 -6.06 -27.74
N PHE A 563 -22.43 -5.52 -26.91
CA PHE A 563 -21.04 -5.92 -26.75
C PHE A 563 -20.81 -6.45 -25.34
N GLN A 564 -19.95 -7.44 -25.20
CA GLN A 564 -19.46 -7.90 -23.91
C GLN A 564 -18.22 -7.09 -23.55
N LEU A 565 -18.38 -6.13 -22.63
CA LEU A 565 -17.31 -5.22 -22.21
C LEU A 565 -16.92 -5.50 -20.76
N PRO A 566 -15.70 -5.20 -20.31
CA PRO A 566 -15.33 -5.39 -18.90
C PRO A 566 -16.26 -4.59 -17.98
N PRO A 567 -16.65 -5.13 -16.81
CA PRO A 567 -17.53 -4.44 -15.87
C PRO A 567 -16.87 -3.15 -15.33
N SER A 568 -17.70 -2.18 -14.95
CA SER A 568 -17.29 -0.95 -14.24
C SER A 568 -16.10 -0.20 -14.87
N THR A 569 -16.03 -0.22 -16.19
CA THR A 569 -14.90 0.30 -16.97
C THR A 569 -15.33 1.57 -17.69
N ALA A 570 -14.55 2.65 -17.52
CA ALA A 570 -14.75 3.87 -18.30
C ALA A 570 -14.39 3.62 -19.77
N ILE A 571 -15.30 4.00 -20.66
CA ILE A 571 -15.17 3.81 -22.11
C ILE A 571 -15.38 5.13 -22.84
N GLN A 572 -14.63 5.31 -23.93
CA GLN A 572 -14.83 6.36 -24.91
C GLN A 572 -15.20 5.73 -26.24
N TYR A 573 -16.20 6.29 -26.93
CA TYR A 573 -16.67 5.76 -28.20
C TYR A 573 -17.26 6.85 -29.11
N LYS A 574 -17.39 6.52 -30.40
CA LYS A 574 -18.13 7.29 -31.41
C LYS A 574 -18.86 6.33 -32.36
N PHE A 575 -19.91 6.84 -32.98
CA PHE A 575 -20.52 6.18 -34.14
C PHE A 575 -19.84 6.60 -35.43
N MET A 576 -19.78 5.70 -36.41
CA MET A 576 -19.29 6.01 -37.74
C MET A 576 -20.11 5.29 -38.80
N LYS A 577 -20.27 5.93 -39.96
CA LYS A 577 -20.79 5.30 -41.17
C LYS A 577 -19.61 4.97 -42.07
N TYR A 578 -19.49 3.72 -42.49
CA TYR A 578 -18.33 3.23 -43.25
C TYR A 578 -18.76 2.31 -44.39
N GLY A 579 -17.99 2.35 -45.48
CA GLY A 579 -18.27 1.63 -46.72
C GLY A 579 -17.82 2.46 -47.93
N VAL A 580 -18.75 2.77 -48.84
CA VAL A 580 -18.48 3.65 -50.01
C VAL A 580 -18.01 5.06 -49.65
N SER A 581 -18.28 5.52 -48.42
CA SER A 581 -17.71 6.74 -47.83
C SER A 581 -17.61 6.59 -46.31
N THR A 582 -16.70 7.35 -45.70
CA THR A 582 -16.50 7.37 -44.25
C THR A 582 -17.04 8.68 -43.68
N VAL A 583 -17.95 8.58 -42.70
CA VAL A 583 -18.50 9.73 -41.97
C VAL A 583 -18.40 9.43 -40.48
N TRP A 584 -17.65 10.24 -39.75
CA TRP A 584 -17.52 10.17 -38.29
C TRP A 584 -18.59 11.01 -37.60
N GLU A 585 -19.00 10.58 -36.42
CA GLU A 585 -19.78 11.43 -35.53
C GLU A 585 -18.95 12.65 -35.08
N SER A 586 -19.59 13.82 -35.05
CA SER A 586 -18.96 15.07 -34.60
C SER A 586 -18.60 15.04 -33.11
N ASN A 587 -17.77 15.99 -32.68
CA ASN A 587 -17.31 16.06 -31.30
C ASN A 587 -18.48 16.31 -30.34
N GLN A 588 -18.47 15.59 -29.22
CA GLN A 588 -19.42 15.78 -28.13
C GLN A 588 -18.93 16.86 -27.17
N SER A 589 -19.82 17.35 -26.32
CA SER A 589 -19.52 18.34 -25.26
C SER A 589 -18.77 17.72 -24.07
N THR A 590 -17.83 16.82 -24.33
CA THR A 590 -16.95 16.17 -23.35
C THR A 590 -15.52 16.66 -23.55
N ALA A 591 -14.67 16.51 -22.54
CA ALA A 591 -13.27 16.94 -22.62
C ALA A 591 -12.48 16.22 -23.73
N SER A 592 -12.84 14.96 -24.02
CA SER A 592 -12.22 14.18 -25.10
C SER A 592 -12.78 14.45 -26.49
N GLY A 593 -13.94 15.12 -26.58
CA GLY A 593 -14.72 15.21 -27.82
C GLY A 593 -15.42 13.89 -28.21
N ASN A 594 -15.29 12.82 -27.42
CA ASN A 594 -15.92 11.52 -27.65
C ASN A 594 -17.16 11.33 -26.77
N ARG A 595 -18.02 10.36 -27.08
CA ARG A 595 -19.01 9.91 -26.09
C ARG A 595 -18.28 9.16 -24.98
N GLU A 596 -18.64 9.45 -23.74
CA GLU A 596 -18.06 8.86 -22.55
C GLU A 596 -19.14 8.13 -21.75
N ALA A 597 -18.83 6.94 -21.25
CA ALA A 597 -19.72 6.16 -20.39
C ALA A 597 -18.90 5.24 -19.47
N THR A 598 -19.55 4.69 -18.45
CA THR A 598 -18.99 3.62 -17.61
C THR A 598 -19.86 2.39 -17.77
N THR A 599 -19.25 1.25 -18.09
CA THR A 599 -19.97 -0.03 -18.21
C THR A 599 -20.55 -0.44 -16.86
N PRO A 600 -21.68 -1.19 -16.82
CA PRO A 600 -22.31 -1.56 -15.56
C PRO A 600 -21.43 -2.51 -14.76
N ALA A 601 -21.73 -2.63 -13.46
CA ALA A 601 -21.09 -3.64 -12.62
C ALA A 601 -21.54 -5.05 -13.02
N CYS A 602 -20.84 -6.06 -12.50
CA CYS A 602 -21.18 -7.46 -12.73
C CYS A 602 -22.62 -7.81 -12.39
N GLY A 603 -23.29 -8.53 -13.30
CA GLY A 603 -24.72 -8.84 -13.24
C GLY A 603 -25.63 -7.73 -13.77
N GLY A 604 -25.08 -6.56 -14.14
CA GLY A 604 -25.80 -5.48 -14.79
C GLY A 604 -25.75 -5.55 -16.31
N SER A 605 -26.67 -4.81 -16.95
CA SER A 605 -26.65 -4.51 -18.38
C SER A 605 -26.99 -3.03 -18.55
N VAL A 606 -26.53 -2.41 -19.65
CA VAL A 606 -26.89 -1.03 -19.96
C VAL A 606 -27.15 -0.87 -21.45
N THR A 607 -28.12 -0.02 -21.78
CA THR A 607 -28.29 0.49 -23.15
C THR A 607 -27.84 1.93 -23.18
N LEU A 608 -26.77 2.21 -23.92
CA LEU A 608 -26.28 3.54 -24.23
C LEU A 608 -27.01 4.03 -25.48
N ASP A 609 -28.20 4.59 -25.28
CA ASP A 609 -28.97 5.21 -26.35
C ASP A 609 -28.44 6.64 -26.62
N ALA A 610 -27.84 6.79 -27.79
CA ALA A 610 -27.18 8.02 -28.22
C ALA A 610 -28.15 9.08 -28.77
N GLY A 611 -29.44 8.75 -28.88
CA GLY A 611 -30.41 9.55 -29.60
C GLY A 611 -30.05 9.60 -31.09
N SER A 612 -29.94 10.80 -31.66
CA SER A 612 -29.59 10.98 -33.08
C SER A 612 -28.08 10.99 -33.32
N PHE A 613 -27.64 10.37 -34.43
CA PHE A 613 -26.30 10.54 -34.98
C PHE A 613 -25.96 12.03 -35.15
N LYS A 614 -24.83 12.48 -34.59
CA LYS A 614 -24.40 13.88 -34.67
C LYS A 614 -23.48 14.08 -35.87
N PHE A 615 -23.86 15.03 -36.72
CA PHE A 615 -23.11 15.42 -37.92
C PHE A 615 -22.03 16.44 -37.60
#